data_AF-A0A2R6HJN8-F1
#
_entry.id   AF-A0A2R6HJN8-F1
#
_cell.length_a   1.000
_cell.length_b   1.000
_cell.length_c   1.000
_cell.angle_alpha   90.00
_cell.angle_beta   90.00
_cell.angle_gamma   90.00
#
_symmetry.space_group_name_H-M   'P 1'
#
loop_
_entity.id
_entity.type
_entity.pdbx_description
1 polymer ?
#
loop_
_entity_poly.entity_id
_entity_poly.type
_entity_poly.pdbx_seq_one_letter_code
_entity_poly.pdbx_strand_id
1 'polypeptide(L)' 'MEKDPDAGNGNENGSGGNGSGFPQVEEYLSDANNYEGSVEDLTGEDSVTVEVGAGSGLAFGPAAIQVDPGTTVTW' A
#
# COMPACT_ATOMS: atom_id res chain seq x y z
N MET A 1 18.46 14.27 44.26
CA MET A 1 17.09 13.95 43.81
C MET A 1 17.22 13.51 42.37
N GLU A 2 17.40 12.21 42.17
CA GLU A 2 17.44 11.58 40.84
C GLU A 2 16.08 11.75 40.17
N LYS A 3 16.09 12.22 38.92
CA LYS A 3 14.99 12.03 37.99
C LYS A 3 15.59 11.91 36.60
N ASP A 4 15.66 10.69 36.12
CA ASP A 4 15.30 10.29 34.77
C ASP A 4 14.55 8.95 34.90
N PRO A 5 13.50 8.71 34.10
CA PRO A 5 13.78 8.21 32.76
C PRO A 5 12.98 8.91 31.66
N ASP A 6 13.70 9.11 30.55
CA ASP A 6 13.21 9.24 29.19
C ASP A 6 12.10 8.21 28.91
N ALA A 7 10.85 8.67 28.85
CA ALA A 7 9.73 7.88 28.38
C ALA A 7 9.57 8.15 26.88
N GLY A 8 10.43 7.48 26.09
CA GLY A 8 10.25 7.33 24.66
C GLY A 8 8.92 6.61 24.39
N ASN A 9 7.93 7.36 23.92
CA ASN A 9 6.67 6.84 23.42
C ASN A 9 6.90 6.23 22.01
N GLY A 10 7.66 5.14 21.95
CA GLY A 10 7.78 4.28 20.77
C GLY A 10 6.57 3.38 20.66
N ASN A 11 5.51 3.86 20.01
CA ASN A 11 4.43 2.98 19.55
C ASN A 11 4.90 2.29 18.25
N GLU A 12 5.83 1.36 18.38
CA GLU A 12 6.28 0.49 17.30
C GLU A 12 5.29 -0.66 17.14
N ASN A 13 4.06 -0.35 16.73
CA ASN A 13 3.14 -1.37 16.24
C ASN A 13 3.33 -1.54 14.72
N GLY A 14 4.53 -1.94 14.32
CA GLY A 14 4.88 -2.28 12.95
C GLY A 14 4.46 -3.72 12.65
N SER A 15 3.16 -3.98 12.64
CA SER A 15 2.63 -5.21 12.03
C SER A 15 2.76 -5.04 10.52
N GLY A 16 3.89 -5.47 9.96
CA GLY A 16 4.23 -5.41 8.53
C GLY A 16 3.31 -6.26 7.66
N GLY A 17 2.04 -5.85 7.54
CA GLY A 17 1.19 -6.24 6.44
C GLY A 17 1.36 -5.21 5.34
N ASN A 18 1.64 -5.65 4.11
CA ASN A 18 1.68 -4.80 2.92
C ASN A 18 0.29 -4.22 2.56
N GLY A 19 -0.63 -4.07 3.51
CA GLY A 19 -1.90 -3.42 3.27
C GLY A 19 -1.71 -1.91 3.14
N SER A 20 -2.70 -1.24 2.58
CA SER A 20 -2.78 0.22 2.41
C SER A 20 -2.56 1.04 3.70
N GLY A 21 -2.68 0.43 4.87
CA GLY A 21 -2.76 1.14 6.16
C GLY A 21 -4.10 1.86 6.37
N PHE A 22 -5.04 1.75 5.42
CA PHE A 22 -6.35 2.38 5.45
C PHE A 22 -7.45 1.32 5.32
N PRO A 23 -8.18 0.99 6.41
CA PRO A 23 -9.19 -0.07 6.39
C PRO A 23 -10.26 0.09 5.30
N GLN A 24 -10.59 1.34 4.94
CA GLN A 24 -11.56 1.64 3.89
C GLN A 24 -11.05 1.28 2.48
N VAL A 25 -9.74 1.37 2.25
CA VAL A 25 -9.12 0.96 0.97
C VAL A 25 -9.11 -0.56 0.88
N GLU A 26 -8.77 -1.26 1.96
CA GLU A 26 -8.87 -2.72 2.04
C GLU A 26 -10.30 -3.21 1.75
N GLU A 27 -11.30 -2.59 2.36
CA GLU A 27 -12.70 -2.92 2.15
C GLU A 27 -13.11 -2.68 0.68
N TYR A 28 -12.75 -1.53 0.12
CA TYR A 28 -13.08 -1.18 -1.25
C TYR A 28 -12.46 -2.13 -2.28
N LEU A 29 -11.22 -2.57 -2.06
CA LEU A 29 -10.49 -3.44 -2.97
C LEU A 29 -10.76 -4.93 -2.74
N SER A 30 -11.43 -5.30 -1.65
CA SER A 30 -11.63 -6.72 -1.27
C SER A 30 -12.29 -7.59 -2.34
N ASP A 31 -13.16 -7.03 -3.18
CA ASP A 31 -13.83 -7.72 -4.28
C ASP A 31 -13.15 -7.48 -5.66
N ALA A 32 -12.03 -6.75 -5.70
CA ALA A 32 -11.32 -6.46 -6.93
C ALA A 32 -10.58 -7.71 -7.45
N ASN A 33 -10.63 -7.93 -8.76
CA ASN A 33 -9.90 -9.03 -9.37
C ASN A 33 -8.39 -8.89 -9.12
N ASN A 34 -7.76 -10.01 -8.74
CA ASN A 34 -6.31 -10.10 -8.49
C ASN A 34 -5.81 -9.29 -7.27
N TYR A 35 -6.71 -8.79 -6.41
CA TYR A 35 -6.33 -8.19 -5.14
C TYR A 35 -6.29 -9.24 -4.02
N GLU A 36 -5.10 -9.46 -3.44
CA GLU A 36 -4.86 -10.49 -2.43
C GLU A 36 -4.62 -9.89 -1.02
N GLY A 37 -5.14 -8.68 -0.76
CA GLY A 37 -4.97 -7.98 0.52
C GLY A 37 -3.62 -7.30 0.69
N SER A 38 -2.95 -6.99 -0.41
CA SER A 38 -1.69 -6.23 -0.40
C SER A 38 -1.69 -5.13 -1.44
N VAL A 39 -1.18 -3.98 -1.04
CA VAL A 39 -0.86 -2.82 -1.87
C VAL A 39 0.65 -2.81 -2.12
N GLU A 40 1.03 -2.71 -3.38
CA GLU A 40 2.43 -2.58 -3.75
C GLU A 40 2.88 -1.12 -3.52
N ASP A 41 3.89 -0.93 -2.68
CA ASP A 41 4.45 0.39 -2.40
C ASP A 41 5.42 0.79 -3.51
N LEU A 42 5.02 1.79 -4.29
CA LEU A 42 5.77 2.42 -5.38
C LEU A 42 5.94 3.93 -5.09
N THR A 43 5.96 4.31 -3.81
CA THR A 43 6.34 5.67 -3.41
C THR A 43 7.81 5.94 -3.81
N GLY A 44 8.10 7.17 -4.21
CA GLY A 44 9.39 7.57 -4.77
C GLY A 44 9.57 7.35 -6.28
N GLU A 45 8.64 6.66 -6.94
CA GLU A 45 8.68 6.46 -8.40
C GLU A 45 7.99 7.60 -9.16
N ASP A 46 8.65 8.17 -10.17
CA ASP A 46 8.06 9.26 -10.98
C ASP A 46 7.05 8.73 -12.03
N SER A 47 7.16 7.45 -12.39
CA SER A 47 6.28 6.80 -13.36
C SER A 47 6.03 5.32 -13.03
N VAL A 48 4.77 4.91 -13.10
CA VAL A 48 4.33 3.52 -12.84
C VAL A 48 3.50 3.01 -14.01
N THR A 49 3.65 1.72 -14.31
CA THR A 49 2.83 1.01 -15.29
C THR A 49 1.96 -0.04 -14.59
N VAL A 50 0.68 -0.06 -14.93
CA VAL A 50 -0.29 -1.07 -14.49
C VAL A 50 -0.77 -1.82 -15.74
N GLU A 51 -0.58 -3.13 -15.79
CA GLU A 51 -1.05 -3.94 -16.90
C GLU A 51 -2.58 -4.07 -16.90
N VAL A 52 -3.21 -3.95 -18.07
CA VAL A 52 -4.63 -4.25 -18.28
C VAL A 52 -4.78 -5.65 -18.88
N GLY A 53 -5.60 -6.49 -18.26
CA GLY A 53 -5.83 -7.86 -18.69
C GLY A 53 -4.86 -8.86 -18.06
N ALA A 54 -4.34 -8.55 -16.87
CA ALA A 54 -3.55 -9.46 -16.06
C ALA A 54 -4.40 -10.64 -15.54
N GLY A 55 -3.73 -11.63 -14.95
CA GLY A 55 -4.37 -12.83 -14.41
C GLY A 55 -5.12 -13.62 -15.49
N SER A 56 -6.44 -13.77 -15.31
CA SER A 56 -7.33 -14.47 -16.26
C SER A 56 -7.85 -13.57 -17.38
N GLY A 57 -7.30 -12.37 -17.56
CA GLY A 57 -7.65 -11.44 -18.64
C GLY A 57 -8.62 -10.32 -18.23
N LEU A 58 -9.07 -10.28 -16.98
CA LEU A 58 -10.01 -9.27 -16.45
C LEU A 58 -9.49 -8.60 -15.18
N ALA A 59 -8.18 -8.51 -15.00
CA ALA A 59 -7.57 -7.89 -13.83
C ALA A 59 -6.53 -6.82 -14.21
N PHE A 60 -6.20 -5.99 -13.22
CA PHE A 60 -5.03 -5.11 -13.26
C PHE A 60 -3.82 -5.81 -12.63
N GLY A 61 -2.63 -5.47 -13.11
CA GLY A 61 -1.35 -5.97 -12.58
C GLY A 61 -0.33 -4.84 -12.43
N PRO A 62 0.02 -4.39 -11.22
CA PRO A 62 -0.52 -4.81 -9.92
C PRO A 62 -1.98 -4.42 -9.72
N ALA A 63 -2.70 -5.13 -8.86
CA ALA A 63 -4.11 -4.84 -8.56
C ALA A 63 -4.29 -3.62 -7.63
N ALA A 64 -3.27 -3.27 -6.85
CA ALA A 64 -3.25 -2.12 -5.97
C ALA A 64 -1.83 -1.58 -5.83
N ILE A 65 -1.68 -0.27 -6.00
CA ILE A 65 -0.40 0.44 -5.86
C ILE A 65 -0.57 1.66 -4.94
N GLN A 66 0.48 1.98 -4.20
CA GLN A 66 0.63 3.23 -3.47
C GLN A 66 1.73 4.07 -4.14
N VAL A 67 1.44 5.33 -4.45
CA VAL A 67 2.37 6.23 -5.15
C VAL A 67 2.35 7.63 -4.53
N ASP A 68 3.39 8.40 -4.79
CA ASP A 68 3.43 9.81 -4.38
C ASP A 68 2.56 10.70 -5.29
N PRO A 69 2.00 11.80 -4.77
CA PRO A 69 1.31 12.80 -5.59
C PRO A 69 2.21 13.34 -6.71
N GLY A 70 1.71 13.35 -7.95
CA GLY A 70 2.46 13.79 -9.12
C GLY A 70 3.09 12.66 -9.93
N THR A 71 3.09 11.43 -9.41
CA THR A 71 3.48 10.22 -10.15
C THR A 71 2.62 10.05 -11.40
N THR A 72 3.24 9.75 -12.55
CA THR A 72 2.50 9.42 -13.78
C THR A 72 2.17 7.94 -13.81
N VAL A 73 0.88 7.61 -13.81
CA VAL A 73 0.42 6.22 -13.94
C VAL A 73 -0.05 5.96 -15.37
N THR A 74 0.47 4.91 -16.00
CA THR A 74 0.03 4.40 -17.31
C THR A 74 -0.64 3.05 -17.13
N TRP A 75 -1.77 2.83 -17.80
CA TRP A 75 -2.52 1.58 -17.77
C TRP A 75 -3.02 1.19 -19.16
#